data_AF-A0A920M4T8-F1
#
_entry.id   AF-A0A920M4T8-F1
#
_cell.length_a   1.000
_cell.length_b   1.000
_cell.length_c   1.000
_cell.angle_alpha   90.00
_cell.angle_beta   90.00
_cell.angle_gamma   90.00
#
_symmetry.space_group_name_H-M   'P 1'
#
loop_
_entity.id
_entity.type
_entity.pdbx_description
1 polymer ?
#
loop_
_entity_poly.entity_id
_entity_poly.type
_entity_poly.pdbx_seq_one_letter_code
_entity_poly.pdbx_strand_id
1 'polypeptide(L)' 'MIQGWQLGINKIGKNGKIFIKIPPDLGYGLQGAPPRIPGNSTLYFYVELEDIQTIEDYVKEQEETTNEKK' A
#
# COMPACT_ATOMS: atom_id res chain seq x y z
N MET A 1 5.58 -2.74 6.74
CA MET A 1 4.73 -3.13 5.59
C MET A 1 5.03 -4.58 5.25
N ILE A 2 4.04 -5.39 4.87
CA ILE A 2 4.31 -6.77 4.41
C ILE A 2 4.96 -6.74 3.01
N GLN A 3 5.93 -7.63 2.76
CA GLN A 3 6.72 -7.62 1.52
C GLN A 3 5.83 -7.83 0.27
N GLY A 4 4.77 -8.62 0.39
CA GLY A 4 3.85 -8.87 -0.71
C GLY A 4 3.16 -7.60 -1.24
N TRP A 5 2.94 -6.57 -0.40
CA TRP A 5 2.43 -5.28 -0.86
C TRP A 5 3.49 -4.51 -1.67
N GLN A 6 4.74 -4.49 -1.22
CA GLN A 6 5.84 -3.84 -1.94
C GLN A 6 6.01 -4.45 -3.34
N LEU A 7 5.82 -5.76 -3.48
CA LEU A 7 5.92 -6.44 -4.78
C LEU A 7 4.68 -6.21 -5.65
N GLY A 8 3.49 -6.25 -5.06
CA GLY A 8 2.22 -6.24 -5.79
C GLY A 8 1.74 -4.84 -6.20
N ILE A 9 1.84 -3.84 -5.33
CA ILE A 9 1.35 -2.48 -5.62
C ILE A 9 2.14 -1.83 -6.76
N ASN A 10 3.46 -2.09 -6.82
CA ASN A 10 4.34 -1.63 -7.90
C ASN A 10 4.00 -2.21 -9.30
N LYS A 11 2.97 -3.07 -9.41
CA LYS A 11 2.51 -3.64 -10.69
C LYS A 11 1.35 -2.86 -11.32
N ILE A 12 0.79 -1.86 -10.64
CA ILE A 12 -0.31 -1.05 -11.16
C ILE A 12 0.00 0.46 -11.09
N GLY A 13 -0.58 1.22 -12.03
CA GLY A 13 -0.53 2.68 -12.05
C GLY A 13 -1.80 3.32 -11.48
N LYS A 14 -1.88 4.65 -11.51
CA LYS A 14 -3.05 5.44 -11.09
C LYS A 14 -4.36 4.88 -11.67
N ASN A 15 -5.39 4.78 -10.85
CA ASN A 15 -6.69 4.14 -11.10
C ASN A 15 -6.64 2.64 -11.44
N GLY A 16 -5.49 1.98 -11.26
CA GLY A 16 -5.31 0.56 -11.49
C GLY A 16 -5.98 -0.29 -10.42
N LYS A 17 -6.36 -1.52 -10.80
CA LYS A 17 -6.99 -2.50 -9.91
C LYS A 17 -6.23 -3.82 -10.00
N ILE A 18 -5.97 -4.45 -8.86
CA ILE A 18 -5.22 -5.72 -8.81
C ILE A 18 -5.74 -6.63 -7.70
N PHE A 19 -5.78 -7.92 -8.01
CA PHE A 19 -5.94 -8.97 -7.01
C PHE A 19 -4.57 -9.55 -6.67
N ILE A 20 -4.20 -9.53 -5.38
CA ILE A 20 -2.91 -10.00 -4.89
C ILE A 20 -3.13 -11.16 -3.93
N LYS A 21 -2.55 -12.32 -4.26
CA LYS A 21 -2.40 -13.45 -3.36
C LYS A 21 -1.02 -13.39 -2.72
N ILE A 22 -0.96 -13.25 -1.39
CA ILE A 22 0.29 -13.12 -0.63
C ILE A 22 0.45 -14.36 0.25
N PRO A 23 1.42 -15.24 -0.05
CA PRO A 23 1.73 -16.37 0.81
C PRO A 23 2.33 -15.90 2.14
N PRO A 24 2.34 -16.74 3.19
CA PRO A 24 2.65 -16.31 4.55
C PRO A 24 4.06 -15.72 4.71
N ASP A 25 5.03 -16.25 3.98
CA ASP A 25 6.44 -15.79 3.92
C ASP A 25 6.58 -14.34 3.44
N LEU A 26 5.67 -13.89 2.56
CA LEU A 26 5.59 -12.50 2.09
C LEU A 26 4.55 -11.67 2.87
N GLY A 27 3.86 -12.29 3.82
CA GLY A 27 2.82 -11.71 4.67
C GLY A 27 3.30 -11.50 6.11
N TYR A 28 2.62 -12.16 7.05
CA TYR A 28 2.91 -12.08 8.49
C TYR A 28 3.66 -13.29 9.05
N GLY A 29 4.13 -14.20 8.19
CA GLY A 29 4.92 -15.36 8.57
C GLY A 29 4.21 -16.33 9.52
N LEU A 30 5.01 -17.05 10.29
CA LEU A 30 4.52 -18.04 11.28
C LEU A 30 3.83 -17.38 12.48
N GLN A 31 4.17 -16.14 12.80
CA GLN A 31 3.65 -15.42 13.96
C GLN A 31 2.25 -14.84 13.69
N GLY A 32 1.92 -14.53 12.43
CA GLY A 32 0.66 -13.87 12.09
C GLY A 32 0.59 -12.43 12.63
N ALA A 33 -0.62 -11.90 12.76
CA ALA A 33 -0.89 -10.60 13.39
C ALA A 33 -2.05 -10.76 14.39
N PRO A 34 -1.76 -11.29 15.61
CA PRO A 34 -2.78 -11.51 16.62
C PRO A 34 -3.49 -10.20 17.04
N PRO A 35 -4.78 -10.27 17.42
CA PRO A 35 -5.63 -11.47 17.46
C PRO A 35 -6.29 -11.80 16.10
N ARG A 36 -6.07 -10.97 15.07
CA ARG A 36 -6.90 -10.98 13.86
C ARG A 36 -6.42 -11.95 12.78
N ILE A 37 -5.11 -12.11 12.64
CA ILE A 37 -4.50 -12.91 11.56
C ILE A 37 -3.71 -14.05 12.20
N PRO A 38 -4.14 -15.31 12.03
CA PRO A 38 -3.38 -16.46 12.48
C PRO A 38 -2.02 -16.58 11.80
N GLY A 39 -1.09 -17.25 12.46
CA GLY A 39 0.17 -17.68 11.84
C GLY A 39 -0.04 -18.51 10.59
N ASN A 40 0.89 -18.40 9.64
CA ASN A 40 0.89 -19.15 8.37
C ASN A 40 -0.33 -18.89 7.45
N SER A 41 -1.00 -17.74 7.62
CA SER A 41 -2.15 -17.37 6.78
C SER A 41 -1.72 -16.87 5.41
N THR A 42 -2.37 -17.38 4.35
CA THR A 42 -2.30 -16.76 3.01
C THR A 42 -3.31 -15.63 2.94
N LEU A 43 -2.89 -14.46 2.48
CA LEU A 43 -3.73 -13.27 2.38
C LEU A 43 -4.19 -13.05 0.94
N TYR A 44 -5.43 -12.62 0.76
CA TYR A 44 -5.99 -12.25 -0.53
C TYR A 44 -6.47 -10.80 -0.44
N PHE A 45 -5.93 -9.96 -1.31
CA PHE A 45 -6.28 -8.55 -1.37
C PHE A 45 -6.86 -8.21 -2.73
N TYR A 46 -7.85 -7.33 -2.71
CA TYR A 46 -8.27 -6.55 -3.85
C TYR A 46 -7.87 -5.10 -3.58
N VAL A 47 -7.05 -4.53 -4.46
CA VAL A 47 -6.48 -3.19 -4.29
C VAL A 47 -6.91 -2.34 -5.46
N GLU A 48 -7.43 -1.15 -5.16
CA GLU A 48 -7.63 -0.07 -6.12
C GLU A 48 -6.65 1.04 -5.77
N LEU A 49 -5.86 1.50 -6.74
CA LEU A 49 -4.90 2.58 -6.55
C LEU A 49 -5.52 3.90 -7.02
N GLU A 50 -5.93 4.76 -6.10
CA GLU A 50 -6.61 6.01 -6.45
C GLU A 50 -5.66 7.04 -7.08
N ASP A 51 -4.52 7.32 -6.43
CA ASP A 51 -3.55 8.29 -6.92
C ASP A 51 -2.11 7.90 -6.58
N ILE A 52 -1.17 8.53 -7.29
CA ILE A 52 0.27 8.45 -7.06
C ILE A 52 0.78 9.88 -6.99
N GLN A 53 1.20 10.29 -5.80
CA GLN A 53 1.77 11.61 -5.59
C GLN A 53 3.30 11.55 -5.76
N THR A 54 3.83 12.42 -6.62
CA THR A 54 5.28 12.62 -6.72
C THR A 54 5.76 13.55 -5.61
N ILE A 55 7.06 13.53 -5.32
CA ILE A 55 7.64 14.46 -4.34
C ILE A 55 7.43 15.90 -4.82
N GLU A 56 7.57 16.14 -6.11
CA GLU A 56 7.35 17.44 -6.73
C GLU A 56 5.90 17.93 -6.54
N ASP A 57 4.91 17.05 -6.73
CA ASP A 57 3.50 17.41 -6.55
C ASP A 57 3.17 17.64 -5.06
N TYR A 58 3.70 16.81 -4.16
CA TYR A 58 3.53 16.98 -2.71
C TYR A 58 4.10 18.32 -2.23
N VAL A 59 5.31 18.69 -2.67
CA VAL A 59 5.94 19.95 -2.26
C VAL A 59 5.15 21.16 -2.77
N LYS A 60 4.67 21.14 -4.01
CA LYS A 60 3.83 22.22 -4.57
C LYS A 60 2.55 22.43 -3.76
N GLU A 61 1.84 21.36 -3.42
CA GLU A 61 0.62 21.44 -2.60
C GLU A 61 0.90 22.04 -1.20
N GLN A 62 2.04 21.70 -0.58
CA GLN A 62 2.41 22.28 0.73
C GLN A 62 2.79 23.77 0.63
N GLU A 63 3.45 24.18 -0.46
CA GLU A 63 3.78 25.59 -0.70
C GLU A 63 2.53 26.43 -0.98
N GLU A 64 1.58 25.91 -1.76
CA GLU A 64 0.29 26.53 -2.04
C GLU A 64 -0.56 26.68 -0.75
N THR A 65 -0.66 25.63 0.07
CA THR A 65 -1.42 25.66 1.34
C THR A 65 -0.79 26.53 2.43
N THR A 66 0.53 26.80 2.36
CA THR A 66 1.23 27.71 3.28
C THR A 66 1.05 29.17 2.88
N ASN A 67 0.94 29.46 1.57
CA ASN A 67 0.76 30.82 1.06
C ASN A 67 -0.68 31.32 1.16
N GLU A 68 -1.69 30.44 1.12
CA GLU A 68 -3.11 30.82 1.29
C GLU A 68 -3.49 31.13 2.77
N LYS A 69 -2.68 30.71 3.73
CA LYS A 69 -2.90 30.97 5.17
C LYS A 69 -2.14 32.19 5.70
N LYS A 70 -1.63 33.05 4.80
CA LYS A 70 -0.86 34.25 5.14
C LYS A 70 -1.55 35.53 4.69
#